data_AF-A0A954TXN7-F1
#
_entry.id   AF-A0A954TXN7-F1
#
_cell.length_a   1.000
_cell.length_b   1.000
_cell.length_c   1.000
_cell.angle_alpha   90.00
_cell.angle_beta   90.00
_cell.angle_gamma   90.00
#
_symmetry.space_group_name_H-M   'P 1'
#
loop_
_entity.id
_entity.type
_entity.pdbx_description
1 polymer ?
#
loop_
_entity_poly.entity_id
_entity_poly.type
_entity_poly.pdbx_seq_one_letter_code
_entity_poly.pdbx_strand_id
1 'polypeptide(L)'
;MSTKVLVANLGSTSFKYRLFDMQDERQLARGGVERIGSPASACFVEIGGQRRELTTEVPDHAVAVRQCLNQLTDPEFGCLQSAAEVVAIGFKAVHGGRISGVQLVTDDVLSAMEEMNAVAPAHNPPYIAAMRLLAAQLPEIPLVAAFETGFHQTVPARQRYYAIPKAWSDDYHVMRFGFHGASHRYIAGRVAEVLGRTDLRVISCHLGGSSSLCAIRNGQSVGISMGMSPQTGLPQN
;
A
#
# COMPACT_ATOMS: atom_id res chain seq x y z
N MET A 1 18.24 -4.29 16.66
CA MET A 1 17.61 -2.96 16.59
C MET A 1 16.11 -3.16 16.45
N SER A 2 15.27 -2.38 17.11
CA SER A 2 13.81 -2.44 16.90
C SER A 2 13.51 -1.79 15.55
N THR A 3 12.90 -2.55 14.66
CA THR A 3 12.55 -2.13 13.29
C THR A 3 11.10 -1.67 13.35
N LYS A 4 10.85 -0.36 13.47
CA LYS A 4 9.49 0.17 13.47
C LYS A 4 9.14 0.73 12.10
N VAL A 5 8.05 0.24 11.51
CA VAL A 5 7.62 0.62 10.16
C VAL A 5 6.26 1.29 10.25
N LEU A 6 6.16 2.48 9.66
CA LEU A 6 4.89 3.17 9.50
C LEU A 6 4.26 2.72 8.18
N VAL A 7 3.10 2.08 8.23
CA VAL A 7 2.33 1.68 7.05
C VAL A 7 1.25 2.73 6.79
N ALA A 8 1.39 3.45 5.69
CA ALA A 8 0.54 4.56 5.30
C ALA A 8 -0.45 4.17 4.19
N ASN A 9 -1.67 4.70 4.32
CA ASN A 9 -2.65 4.79 3.26
C ASN A 9 -2.94 6.27 2.99
N LEU A 10 -2.69 6.70 1.76
CA LEU A 10 -2.86 8.07 1.31
C LEU A 10 -4.18 8.23 0.56
N GLY A 11 -4.94 9.26 0.91
CA GLY A 11 -5.98 9.84 0.07
C GLY A 11 -5.56 11.23 -0.41
N SER A 12 -6.32 11.80 -1.34
CA SER A 12 -6.08 13.16 -1.84
C SER A 12 -6.09 14.21 -0.72
N THR A 13 -6.91 14.02 0.33
CA THR A 13 -7.06 14.93 1.47
C THR A 13 -6.93 14.23 2.82
N SER A 14 -6.37 13.01 2.85
CA SER A 14 -6.18 12.27 4.09
C SER A 14 -4.89 11.46 4.10
N PHE A 15 -4.37 11.25 5.30
CA PHE A 15 -3.24 10.38 5.59
C PHE A 15 -3.64 9.49 6.75
N LYS A 16 -3.74 8.18 6.55
CA LYS A 16 -4.03 7.21 7.62
C LYS A 16 -2.85 6.29 7.77
N TYR A 17 -2.51 5.93 9.00
CA TYR A 17 -1.36 5.09 9.25
C TYR A 17 -1.56 4.08 10.38
N ARG A 18 -0.72 3.06 10.35
CA ARG A 18 -0.45 2.16 11.47
C ARG A 18 1.05 2.08 11.67
N LEU A 19 1.50 2.04 12.92
CA LEU A 19 2.89 1.82 13.28
C LEU A 19 3.05 0.39 13.81
N PHE A 20 3.98 -0.36 13.25
CA PHE A 20 4.27 -1.73 13.65
C PHE A 20 5.70 -1.85 14.20
N ASP A 21 5.87 -2.65 15.25
CA ASP A 21 7.17 -3.19 15.66
C ASP A 21 7.39 -4.49 14.89
N MET A 22 8.37 -4.53 14.00
CA MET A 22 8.59 -5.69 13.13
C MET A 22 9.37 -6.82 13.81
N GLN A 23 9.71 -6.69 15.10
CA GLN A 23 10.27 -7.80 15.87
C GLN A 23 9.25 -8.91 16.10
N ASP A 24 8.00 -8.54 16.33
CA ASP A 24 6.88 -9.45 16.62
C ASP A 24 5.60 -9.10 15.84
N GLU A 25 5.70 -8.17 14.89
CA GLU A 25 4.61 -7.66 14.05
C GLU A 25 3.46 -7.01 14.83
N ARG A 26 3.69 -6.58 16.09
CA ARG A 26 2.64 -5.94 16.89
C ARG A 26 2.37 -4.52 16.40
N GLN A 27 1.09 -4.14 16.39
CA GLN A 27 0.69 -2.76 16.13
C GLN A 27 0.90 -1.92 17.40
N LEU A 28 1.76 -0.91 17.32
CA LEU A 28 2.05 0.03 18.42
C LEU A 28 1.04 1.18 18.46
N ALA A 29 0.67 1.70 17.29
CA ALA A 29 -0.21 2.84 17.15
C ALA A 29 -1.03 2.77 15.86
N ARG A 30 -2.15 3.49 15.84
CA ARG A 30 -2.84 3.87 14.61
C ARG A 30 -3.23 5.34 14.68
N GLY A 31 -3.30 6.00 13.54
CA GLY A 31 -3.72 7.39 13.52
C GLY A 31 -4.04 7.88 12.12
N GLY A 32 -4.31 9.17 12.03
CA GLY A 32 -4.48 9.81 10.74
C GLY A 32 -4.81 11.28 10.84
N VAL A 33 -4.71 11.91 9.67
CA VAL A 33 -5.08 13.29 9.42
C VAL A 33 -6.14 13.29 8.33
N GLU A 34 -7.22 14.01 8.56
CA GLU A 34 -8.29 14.24 7.60
C GLU A 34 -8.40 15.73 7.26
N ARG A 35 -8.87 16.03 6.05
CA ARG A 35 -9.03 17.39 5.52
C ARG A 35 -7.71 18.14 5.32
N ILE A 36 -6.64 17.44 4.96
CA ILE A 36 -5.35 18.05 4.58
C ILE A 36 -5.59 19.14 3.51
N GLY A 37 -4.93 20.29 3.68
CA GLY A 37 -5.12 21.51 2.88
C GLY A 37 -6.23 22.43 3.39
N SER A 38 -7.01 22.02 4.41
CA SER A 38 -8.02 22.87 5.04
C SER A 38 -7.44 23.66 6.22
N PRO A 39 -8.02 24.83 6.58
CA PRO A 39 -7.61 25.60 7.77
C PRO A 39 -7.77 24.82 9.10
N ALA A 40 -8.60 23.78 9.11
CA ALA A 40 -8.84 22.92 10.26
C ALA A 40 -8.86 21.45 9.82
N SER A 41 -7.75 20.76 10.05
CA SER A 41 -7.58 19.33 9.79
C SER A 41 -7.72 18.56 11.10
N ALA A 42 -8.54 17.51 11.08
CA ALA A 42 -8.73 16.63 12.23
C ALA A 42 -7.60 15.60 12.25
N CYS A 43 -6.81 15.60 13.32
CA CYS A 43 -5.72 14.65 13.54
C CYS A 43 -6.04 13.78 14.74
N PHE A 44 -5.79 12.48 14.65
CA PHE A 44 -5.92 11.57 15.77
C PHE A 44 -4.79 10.56 15.84
N VAL A 45 -4.51 10.12 17.05
CA VAL A 45 -3.60 9.02 17.34
C VAL A 45 -4.23 8.12 18.41
N GLU A 46 -4.06 6.83 18.27
CA GLU A 46 -4.48 5.82 19.24
C GLU A 46 -3.32 4.89 19.57
N ILE A 47 -2.98 4.84 20.86
CA ILE A 47 -1.86 4.07 21.43
C ILE A 47 -2.40 3.34 22.66
N GLY A 48 -2.17 2.03 22.75
CA GLY A 48 -2.62 1.23 23.90
C GLY A 48 -4.13 1.29 24.18
N GLY A 49 -4.95 1.52 23.15
CA GLY A 49 -6.41 1.68 23.26
C GLY A 49 -6.89 3.05 23.74
N GLN A 50 -5.98 3.97 24.07
CA GLN A 50 -6.32 5.37 24.36
C GLN A 50 -6.24 6.19 23.08
N ARG A 51 -7.16 7.14 22.89
CA ARG A 51 -7.23 8.00 21.71
C ARG A 51 -7.05 9.47 22.09
N ARG A 52 -6.17 10.17 21.38
CA ARG A 52 -6.04 11.63 21.43
C ARG A 52 -6.41 12.22 20.08
N GLU A 53 -7.10 13.35 20.13
CA GLU A 53 -7.50 14.12 18.95
C GLU A 53 -7.02 15.55 19.09
N LEU A 54 -6.71 16.16 17.96
CA LEU A 54 -6.45 17.59 17.86
C LEU A 54 -6.91 18.11 16.51
N THR A 55 -7.27 19.37 16.48
CA THR A 55 -7.58 20.08 15.24
C THR A 55 -6.48 21.11 15.02
N THR A 56 -5.80 21.02 13.89
CA THR A 56 -4.71 21.94 13.53
C THR A 56 -4.70 22.19 12.03
N GLU A 57 -4.02 23.23 11.58
CA GLU A 57 -3.74 23.45 10.17
C GLU A 57 -2.71 22.42 9.68
N VAL A 58 -3.04 21.70 8.60
CA VAL A 58 -2.15 20.74 7.94
C VAL A 58 -2.22 21.00 6.44
N PRO A 59 -1.32 21.84 5.90
CA PRO A 59 -1.42 22.30 4.51
C PRO A 59 -1.10 21.21 3.48
N ASP A 60 -0.27 20.22 3.84
CA ASP A 60 0.16 19.15 2.94
C ASP A 60 0.47 17.84 3.68
N HIS A 61 0.76 16.77 2.91
CA HIS A 61 1.08 15.45 3.45
C HIS A 61 2.40 15.39 4.22
N ALA A 62 3.38 16.26 3.94
CA ALA A 62 4.63 16.28 4.73
C ALA A 62 4.38 16.85 6.12
N VAL A 63 3.55 17.89 6.25
CA VAL A 63 3.10 18.38 7.56
C VAL A 63 2.25 17.33 8.26
N ALA A 64 1.41 16.57 7.54
CA ALA A 64 0.64 15.47 8.13
C ALA A 64 1.54 14.37 8.74
N VAL A 65 2.60 13.98 8.04
CA VAL A 65 3.58 13.00 8.55
C VAL A 65 4.35 13.56 9.75
N ARG A 66 4.80 14.83 9.70
CA ARG A 66 5.45 15.47 10.86
C ARG A 66 4.54 15.53 12.08
N GLN A 67 3.27 15.87 11.90
CA GLN A 67 2.29 15.90 12.98
C GLN A 67 2.07 14.51 13.59
N CYS A 68 2.00 13.49 12.75
CA CYS A 68 1.97 12.09 13.18
C CYS A 68 3.21 11.72 14.01
N LEU A 69 4.42 12.02 13.53
CA LEU A 69 5.65 11.73 14.24
C LEU A 69 5.70 12.44 15.60
N ASN A 70 5.28 13.72 15.66
CA ASN A 70 5.18 14.47 16.91
C ASN A 70 4.23 13.82 17.91
N GLN A 71 3.05 13.36 17.46
CA GLN A 71 2.10 12.62 18.30
C GLN A 71 2.67 11.29 18.80
N LEU A 72 3.45 10.60 17.96
CA LEU A 72 4.07 9.31 18.30
C LEU A 72 5.24 9.46 19.28
N THR A 73 5.92 10.62 19.29
CA THR A 73 7.05 10.95 20.17
C THR A 73 6.67 11.85 21.35
N ASP A 74 5.38 12.08 21.59
CA ASP A 74 4.91 12.88 22.71
C ASP A 74 5.43 12.28 24.04
N PRO A 75 6.08 13.05 24.94
CA PRO A 75 6.68 12.49 26.15
C PRO A 75 5.69 11.83 27.12
N GLU A 76 4.41 12.21 27.07
CA GLU A 76 3.39 11.69 27.98
C GLU A 76 2.58 10.55 27.39
N PHE A 77 2.36 10.55 26.08
CA PHE A 77 1.44 9.63 25.40
C PHE A 77 2.06 8.86 24.23
N GLY A 78 3.19 9.33 23.74
CA GLY A 78 3.91 8.73 22.63
C GLY A 78 4.35 7.29 22.93
N CYS A 79 4.51 6.52 21.87
CA CYS A 79 5.05 5.15 21.93
C CYS A 79 6.50 5.07 21.41
N LEU A 80 7.06 6.22 21.00
CA LEU A 80 8.43 6.37 20.51
C LEU A 80 9.20 7.36 21.39
N GLN A 81 10.47 7.09 21.62
CA GLN A 81 11.42 8.03 22.21
C GLN A 81 11.93 9.04 21.17
N SER A 82 11.98 8.63 19.89
CA SER A 82 12.41 9.48 18.79
C SER A 82 11.76 9.10 17.47
N ALA A 83 11.56 10.09 16.59
CA ALA A 83 11.09 9.86 15.22
C ALA A 83 12.06 8.98 14.41
N ALA A 84 13.36 8.98 14.76
CA ALA A 84 14.38 8.15 14.14
C ALA A 84 14.17 6.64 14.36
N GLU A 85 13.27 6.24 15.28
CA GLU A 85 12.88 4.85 15.43
C GLU A 85 11.99 4.34 14.28
N VAL A 86 11.35 5.24 13.53
CA VAL A 86 10.62 4.91 12.31
C VAL A 86 11.63 4.74 11.18
N VAL A 87 11.95 3.50 10.86
CA VAL A 87 13.02 3.19 9.90
C VAL A 87 12.57 3.21 8.43
N ALA A 88 11.26 3.23 8.19
CA ALA A 88 10.67 3.36 6.86
C ALA A 88 9.18 3.73 6.92
N ILE A 89 8.70 4.34 5.84
CA ILE A 89 7.26 4.49 5.55
C ILE A 89 6.89 3.60 4.38
N GLY A 90 6.06 2.59 4.63
CA GLY A 90 5.50 1.71 3.62
C GLY A 90 4.18 2.22 3.09
N PHE A 91 4.02 2.21 1.77
CA PHE A 91 2.81 2.63 1.06
C PHE A 91 2.18 1.46 0.33
N LYS A 92 0.84 1.42 0.35
CA LYS A 92 0.04 0.56 -0.51
C LYS A 92 0.01 1.13 -1.94
N ALA A 93 1.10 1.01 -2.68
CA ALA A 93 1.20 1.49 -4.05
C ALA A 93 0.29 0.67 -4.97
N VAL A 94 -0.38 1.32 -5.92
CA VAL A 94 -1.41 0.64 -6.74
C VAL A 94 -0.80 0.00 -7.98
N HIS A 95 -0.21 0.77 -8.89
CA HIS A 95 0.22 0.24 -10.18
C HIS A 95 1.54 0.84 -10.65
N GLY A 96 2.61 0.04 -10.72
CA GLY A 96 3.91 0.47 -11.27
C GLY A 96 4.18 0.03 -12.70
N GLY A 97 3.27 -0.74 -13.32
CA GLY A 97 3.38 -1.12 -14.73
C GLY A 97 4.56 -2.06 -14.93
N ARG A 98 5.63 -1.55 -15.57
CA ARG A 98 6.91 -2.23 -15.71
C ARG A 98 7.61 -2.54 -14.38
N ILE A 99 7.30 -1.79 -13.31
CA ILE A 99 7.78 -2.04 -11.95
C ILE A 99 6.66 -2.61 -11.07
N SER A 100 7.00 -3.60 -10.25
CA SER A 100 6.05 -4.22 -9.32
C SER A 100 6.81 -4.85 -8.13
N GLY A 101 6.10 -5.54 -7.24
CA GLY A 101 6.65 -6.07 -6.00
C GLY A 101 6.79 -5.02 -4.90
N VAL A 102 7.79 -5.17 -4.04
CA VAL A 102 8.13 -4.21 -2.98
C VAL A 102 9.40 -3.48 -3.39
N GLN A 103 9.35 -2.16 -3.47
CA GLN A 103 10.43 -1.32 -3.99
C GLN A 103 10.72 -0.16 -3.04
N LEU A 104 11.99 0.22 -2.91
CA LEU A 104 12.32 1.56 -2.41
C LEU A 104 11.82 2.57 -3.43
N VAL A 105 11.20 3.66 -2.96
CA VAL A 105 10.74 4.72 -3.85
C VAL A 105 11.95 5.47 -4.39
N THR A 106 12.06 5.49 -5.71
CA THR A 106 13.05 6.25 -6.49
C THR A 106 12.34 6.99 -7.61
N ASP A 107 13.04 7.89 -8.30
CA ASP A 107 12.47 8.58 -9.47
C ASP A 107 12.00 7.60 -10.56
N ASP A 108 12.70 6.49 -10.76
CA ASP A 108 12.30 5.44 -11.72
C ASP A 108 11.00 4.74 -11.30
N VAL A 109 10.84 4.47 -10.00
CA VAL A 109 9.59 3.90 -9.46
C VAL A 109 8.42 4.86 -9.65
N LEU A 110 8.64 6.16 -9.38
CA LEU A 110 7.61 7.18 -9.55
C LEU A 110 7.24 7.37 -11.04
N SER A 111 8.24 7.36 -11.93
CA SER A 111 8.02 7.41 -13.38
C SER A 111 7.23 6.21 -13.88
N ALA A 112 7.55 5.00 -13.44
CA ALA A 112 6.81 3.79 -13.79
C ALA A 112 5.35 3.82 -13.28
N MET A 113 5.09 4.48 -12.14
CA MET A 113 3.73 4.74 -11.67
C MET A 113 2.99 5.77 -12.55
N GLU A 114 3.68 6.81 -13.02
CA GLU A 114 3.10 7.84 -13.90
C GLU A 114 2.64 7.27 -15.25
N GLU A 115 3.42 6.35 -15.82
CA GLU A 115 3.07 5.59 -17.04
C GLU A 115 1.70 4.90 -16.90
N MET A 116 1.30 4.54 -15.68
CA MET A 116 0.04 3.85 -15.38
C MET A 116 -1.08 4.76 -14.86
N ASN A 117 -0.92 6.08 -14.89
CA ASN A 117 -1.94 7.04 -14.45
C ASN A 117 -3.26 6.88 -15.22
N ALA A 118 -3.23 6.54 -16.51
CA ALA A 118 -4.44 6.31 -17.29
C ALA A 118 -5.24 5.08 -16.81
N VAL A 119 -4.56 4.10 -16.19
CA VAL A 119 -5.19 2.86 -15.67
C VAL A 119 -5.64 3.03 -14.22
N ALA A 120 -4.89 3.79 -13.42
CA ALA A 120 -5.17 4.05 -12.01
C ALA A 120 -5.30 5.55 -11.69
N PRO A 121 -6.18 6.32 -12.38
CA PRO A 121 -6.19 7.79 -12.32
C PRO A 121 -6.58 8.35 -10.95
N ALA A 122 -7.42 7.63 -10.20
CA ALA A 122 -7.82 8.02 -8.86
C ALA A 122 -6.79 7.68 -7.77
N HIS A 123 -5.78 6.85 -8.09
CA HIS A 123 -4.89 6.26 -7.09
C HIS A 123 -3.43 6.63 -7.29
N ASN A 124 -2.89 6.43 -8.50
CA ASN A 124 -1.47 6.69 -8.75
C ASN A 124 -1.11 8.18 -8.57
N PRO A 125 -1.82 9.15 -9.17
CA PRO A 125 -1.46 10.57 -9.04
C PRO A 125 -1.32 11.07 -7.59
N PRO A 126 -2.29 10.85 -6.67
CA PRO A 126 -2.12 11.30 -5.28
C PRO A 126 -0.99 10.57 -4.55
N TYR A 127 -0.75 9.29 -4.83
CA TYR A 127 0.39 8.57 -4.24
C TYR A 127 1.74 9.11 -4.73
N ILE A 128 1.88 9.38 -6.03
CA ILE A 128 3.10 9.93 -6.63
C ILE A 128 3.38 11.32 -6.04
N ALA A 129 2.38 12.19 -5.98
CA ALA A 129 2.52 13.53 -5.43
C ALA A 129 2.99 13.51 -3.96
N ALA A 130 2.35 12.67 -3.13
CA ALA A 130 2.71 12.53 -1.74
C ALA A 130 4.11 11.91 -1.56
N MET A 131 4.46 10.86 -2.32
CA MET A 131 5.78 10.25 -2.25
C MET A 131 6.89 11.23 -2.67
N ARG A 132 6.69 12.03 -3.72
CA ARG A 132 7.63 13.09 -4.13
C ARG A 132 7.80 14.13 -3.03
N LEU A 133 6.69 14.60 -2.46
CA LEU A 133 6.71 15.60 -1.39
C LEU A 133 7.45 15.06 -0.17
N LEU A 134 7.14 13.83 0.26
CA LEU A 134 7.77 13.20 1.42
C LEU A 134 9.26 12.94 1.17
N ALA A 135 9.64 12.46 -0.01
CA ALA A 135 11.05 12.26 -0.36
C ALA A 135 11.85 13.57 -0.31
N ALA A 136 11.25 14.69 -0.71
CA ALA A 136 11.88 16.01 -0.66
C ALA A 136 11.93 16.60 0.77
N GLN A 137 10.89 16.35 1.58
CA GLN A 137 10.70 17.00 2.88
C GLN A 137 11.18 16.19 4.08
N LEU A 138 11.35 14.88 3.92
CA LEU A 138 11.80 13.92 4.93
C LEU A 138 12.81 12.92 4.30
N PRO A 139 13.92 13.41 3.71
CA PRO A 139 14.88 12.58 2.98
C PRO A 139 15.55 11.50 3.85
N GLU A 140 15.51 11.66 5.18
CA GLU A 140 16.07 10.72 6.15
C GLU A 140 15.23 9.46 6.35
N ILE A 141 13.96 9.45 5.92
CA ILE A 141 13.05 8.32 6.10
C ILE A 141 12.84 7.60 4.76
N PRO A 142 13.36 6.37 4.60
CA PRO A 142 13.12 5.58 3.39
C PRO A 142 11.63 5.37 3.14
N LEU A 143 11.20 5.67 1.91
CA LEU A 143 9.85 5.39 1.43
C LEU A 143 9.84 4.06 0.67
N VAL A 144 8.85 3.21 0.93
CA VAL A 144 8.73 1.88 0.34
C VAL A 144 7.37 1.74 -0.35
N ALA A 145 7.35 1.45 -1.64
CA ALA A 145 6.16 1.13 -2.41
C ALA A 145 5.92 -0.39 -2.43
N ALA A 146 4.83 -0.85 -1.80
CA ALA A 146 4.36 -2.23 -1.92
C ALA A 146 3.21 -2.27 -2.94
N PHE A 147 3.51 -2.73 -4.15
CA PHE A 147 2.55 -2.73 -5.27
C PHE A 147 1.48 -3.80 -5.13
N GLU A 148 0.21 -3.41 -5.29
CA GLU A 148 -0.95 -4.32 -5.30
C GLU A 148 -0.86 -5.42 -6.37
N THR A 149 -0.10 -5.18 -7.45
CA THR A 149 0.13 -6.12 -8.54
C THR A 149 1.21 -7.16 -8.23
N GLY A 150 2.03 -6.95 -7.19
CA GLY A 150 3.25 -7.72 -6.91
C GLY A 150 3.02 -9.21 -6.71
N PHE A 151 2.00 -9.59 -5.94
CA PHE A 151 1.70 -11.00 -5.68
C PHE A 151 1.29 -11.77 -6.94
N HIS A 152 0.77 -11.07 -7.94
CA HIS A 152 0.26 -11.67 -9.17
C HIS A 152 1.34 -11.82 -10.25
N GLN A 153 2.59 -11.42 -10.00
CA GLN A 153 3.71 -11.59 -10.93
C GLN A 153 3.97 -13.05 -11.33
N THR A 154 3.56 -14.02 -10.52
CA THR A 154 3.67 -15.46 -10.81
C THR A 154 2.57 -16.01 -11.72
N VAL A 155 1.56 -15.22 -12.09
CA VAL A 155 0.50 -15.65 -13.01
C VAL A 155 1.12 -15.98 -14.37
N PRO A 156 0.89 -17.19 -14.94
CA PRO A 156 1.53 -17.62 -16.17
C PRO A 156 1.05 -16.83 -17.38
N ALA A 157 1.90 -16.71 -18.41
CA ALA A 157 1.62 -15.97 -19.64
C ALA A 157 0.23 -16.26 -20.25
N ARG A 158 -0.17 -17.53 -20.30
CA ARG A 158 -1.47 -17.97 -20.82
C ARG A 158 -2.70 -17.38 -20.11
N GLN A 159 -2.55 -16.90 -18.87
CA GLN A 159 -3.61 -16.21 -18.12
C GLN A 159 -3.37 -14.70 -17.98
N ARG A 160 -2.17 -14.25 -18.36
CA ARG A 160 -1.73 -12.86 -18.27
C ARG A 160 -2.09 -12.08 -19.52
N TYR A 161 -1.88 -12.65 -20.70
CA TYR A 161 -2.18 -11.97 -21.96
C TYR A 161 -3.63 -12.17 -22.37
N TYR A 162 -4.24 -11.10 -22.88
CA TYR A 162 -5.55 -11.16 -23.52
C TYR A 162 -5.42 -11.66 -24.96
N ALA A 163 -6.52 -12.19 -25.51
CA ALA A 163 -6.61 -12.60 -26.92
C ALA A 163 -6.82 -11.37 -27.84
N ILE A 164 -5.83 -10.49 -27.86
CA ILE A 164 -5.80 -9.21 -28.57
C ILE A 164 -4.50 -9.11 -29.39
N PRO A 165 -4.35 -8.11 -30.28
CA PRO A 165 -3.08 -7.89 -30.98
C PRO A 165 -1.91 -7.76 -29.98
N LYS A 166 -0.86 -8.55 -30.18
CA LYS A 166 0.31 -8.59 -29.28
C LYS A 166 1.00 -7.23 -29.10
N ALA A 167 0.99 -6.38 -30.13
CA ALA A 167 1.49 -5.02 -30.03
C ALA A 167 0.87 -4.23 -28.87
N TRP A 168 -0.39 -4.49 -28.50
CA TRP A 168 -1.02 -3.77 -27.39
C TRP A 168 -0.44 -4.14 -26.03
N SER A 169 -0.02 -5.38 -25.84
CA SER A 169 0.68 -5.77 -24.61
C SER A 169 2.13 -5.28 -24.60
N ASP A 170 2.77 -5.24 -25.76
CA ASP A 170 4.18 -4.91 -25.89
C ASP A 170 4.42 -3.40 -25.77
N ASP A 171 3.57 -2.59 -26.41
CA ASP A 171 3.76 -1.14 -26.50
C ASP A 171 2.99 -0.37 -25.42
N TYR A 172 1.89 -0.93 -24.91
CA TYR A 172 0.97 -0.23 -23.99
C TYR A 172 0.66 -1.02 -22.71
N HIS A 173 1.33 -2.15 -22.48
CA HIS A 173 1.11 -3.00 -21.31
C HIS A 173 -0.36 -3.44 -21.13
N VAL A 174 -1.10 -3.63 -22.23
CA VAL A 174 -2.48 -4.14 -22.17
C VAL A 174 -2.46 -5.64 -21.85
N MET A 175 -2.48 -5.95 -20.56
CA MET A 175 -2.39 -7.31 -20.02
C MET A 175 -2.97 -7.37 -18.60
N ARG A 176 -3.22 -8.57 -18.10
CA ARG A 176 -3.68 -8.79 -16.73
C ARG A 176 -2.53 -8.57 -15.74
N PHE A 177 -2.69 -7.56 -14.88
CA PHE A 177 -1.83 -7.33 -13.72
C PHE A 177 -2.40 -7.98 -12.46
N GLY A 178 -3.70 -7.80 -12.21
CA GLY A 178 -4.35 -8.20 -10.96
C GLY A 178 -4.04 -7.26 -9.80
N PHE A 179 -4.96 -7.16 -8.85
CA PHE A 179 -4.85 -6.28 -7.66
C PHE A 179 -5.34 -7.04 -6.42
N HIS A 180 -5.33 -6.36 -5.26
CA HIS A 180 -5.47 -6.99 -3.94
C HIS A 180 -4.37 -8.00 -3.63
N GLY A 181 -3.18 -7.84 -4.24
CA GLY A 181 -2.08 -8.77 -4.11
C GLY A 181 -1.59 -8.92 -2.66
N ALA A 182 -1.55 -7.83 -1.88
CA ALA A 182 -1.17 -7.92 -0.47
C ALA A 182 -2.16 -8.78 0.34
N SER A 183 -3.46 -8.64 0.09
CA SER A 183 -4.49 -9.44 0.76
C SER A 183 -4.43 -10.91 0.35
N HIS A 184 -4.31 -11.20 -0.94
CA HIS A 184 -4.21 -12.57 -1.42
C HIS A 184 -2.91 -13.24 -0.96
N ARG A 185 -1.79 -12.50 -0.91
CA ARG A 185 -0.51 -12.96 -0.36
C ARG A 185 -0.64 -13.31 1.13
N TYR A 186 -1.30 -12.46 1.91
CA TYR A 186 -1.55 -12.74 3.33
C TYR A 186 -2.33 -14.05 3.51
N ILE A 187 -3.41 -14.25 2.74
CA ILE A 187 -4.18 -15.50 2.79
C ILE A 187 -3.34 -16.70 2.36
N ALA A 188 -2.50 -16.56 1.33
CA ALA A 188 -1.60 -17.62 0.88
C ALA A 188 -0.66 -18.11 1.98
N GLY A 189 -0.05 -17.18 2.72
CA GLY A 189 0.83 -17.49 3.85
C GLY A 189 0.07 -18.02 5.05
N ARG A 190 -1.01 -17.32 5.46
CA ARG A 190 -1.74 -17.64 6.68
C ARG A 190 -2.40 -19.02 6.65
N VAL A 191 -2.95 -19.41 5.50
CA VAL A 191 -3.55 -20.75 5.35
C VAL A 191 -2.46 -21.83 5.41
N ALA A 192 -1.27 -21.58 4.86
CA ALA A 192 -0.15 -22.52 4.94
C ALA A 192 0.33 -22.73 6.38
N GLU A 193 0.40 -21.66 7.18
CA GLU A 193 0.71 -21.73 8.62
C GLU A 193 -0.33 -22.54 9.39
N VAL A 194 -1.61 -22.21 9.22
CA VAL A 194 -2.72 -22.86 9.95
C VAL A 194 -2.79 -24.36 9.64
N LEU A 195 -2.51 -24.75 8.39
CA LEU A 195 -2.56 -26.15 7.97
C LEU A 195 -1.22 -26.87 8.13
N GLY A 196 -0.13 -26.17 8.49
CA GLY A 196 1.21 -26.74 8.61
C GLY A 196 1.78 -27.31 7.30
N ARG A 197 1.35 -26.79 6.14
CA ARG A 197 1.79 -27.29 4.81
C ARG A 197 1.75 -26.20 3.75
N THR A 198 2.64 -26.31 2.75
CA THR A 198 2.81 -25.30 1.70
C THR A 198 2.31 -25.74 0.32
N ASP A 199 2.03 -27.02 0.11
CA ASP A 199 1.60 -27.62 -1.16
C ASP A 199 0.08 -27.51 -1.38
N LEU A 200 -0.46 -26.32 -1.13
CA LEU A 200 -1.90 -26.06 -1.12
C LEU A 200 -2.42 -25.56 -2.47
N ARG A 201 -3.70 -25.85 -2.73
CA ARG A 201 -4.51 -25.22 -3.79
C ARG A 201 -5.63 -24.45 -3.10
N VAL A 202 -5.58 -23.13 -3.20
CA VAL A 202 -6.48 -22.22 -2.47
C VAL A 202 -7.18 -21.31 -3.47
N ILE A 203 -8.49 -21.14 -3.32
CA ILE A 203 -9.23 -20.02 -3.92
C ILE A 203 -9.42 -18.97 -2.84
N SER A 204 -8.77 -17.83 -2.99
CA SER A 204 -8.88 -16.70 -2.06
C SER A 204 -9.91 -15.72 -2.59
N CYS A 205 -10.92 -15.42 -1.78
CA CYS A 205 -12.00 -14.49 -2.09
C CYS A 205 -11.82 -13.21 -1.27
N HIS A 206 -11.34 -12.13 -1.88
CA HIS A 206 -11.33 -10.81 -1.26
C HIS A 206 -12.64 -10.11 -1.63
N LEU A 207 -13.53 -9.92 -0.66
CA LEU A 207 -14.87 -9.36 -0.87
C LEU A 207 -15.04 -8.13 0.02
N GLY A 208 -15.19 -6.95 -0.59
CA GLY A 208 -15.26 -5.67 0.13
C GLY A 208 -15.82 -4.56 -0.76
N GLY A 209 -15.36 -3.31 -0.54
CA GLY A 209 -15.70 -2.19 -1.42
C GLY A 209 -15.33 -2.48 -2.88
N SER A 210 -14.17 -3.12 -3.08
CA SER A 210 -13.83 -3.84 -4.31
C SER A 210 -13.66 -5.34 -4.03
N SER A 211 -13.88 -6.17 -5.04
CA SER A 211 -13.93 -7.63 -4.93
C SER A 211 -13.09 -8.34 -6.00
N SER A 212 -12.31 -9.35 -5.59
CA SER A 212 -11.50 -10.19 -6.47
C SER A 212 -11.38 -11.64 -5.99
N LEU A 213 -11.20 -12.56 -6.93
CA LEU A 213 -10.87 -13.97 -6.69
C LEU A 213 -9.48 -14.28 -7.18
N CYS A 214 -8.66 -14.92 -6.36
CA CYS A 214 -7.33 -15.39 -6.72
C CYS A 214 -7.23 -16.92 -6.59
N ALA A 215 -6.80 -17.57 -7.65
CA ALA A 215 -6.37 -18.96 -7.61
C ALA A 215 -4.89 -18.99 -7.18
N ILE A 216 -4.61 -19.68 -6.09
CA ILE A 216 -3.29 -19.78 -5.48
C ILE A 216 -2.88 -21.25 -5.47
N ARG A 217 -1.65 -21.51 -5.92
CA ARG A 217 -1.03 -22.84 -5.89
C ARG A 217 0.34 -22.73 -5.26
N ASN A 218 0.59 -23.52 -4.23
CA ASN A 218 1.87 -23.57 -3.51
C ASN A 218 2.36 -22.17 -3.07
N GLY A 219 1.45 -21.36 -2.53
CA GLY A 219 1.74 -19.99 -2.09
C GLY A 219 1.86 -18.95 -3.21
N GLN A 220 1.77 -19.33 -4.49
CA GLN A 220 1.89 -18.43 -5.64
C GLN A 220 0.54 -18.16 -6.31
N SER A 221 0.31 -16.91 -6.73
CA SER A 221 -0.84 -16.57 -7.56
C SER A 221 -0.70 -17.22 -8.94
N VAL A 222 -1.66 -18.06 -9.32
CA VAL A 222 -1.71 -18.70 -10.65
C VAL A 222 -2.87 -18.21 -11.51
N GLY A 223 -3.78 -17.41 -10.94
CA GLY A 223 -4.86 -16.73 -11.64
C GLY A 223 -5.55 -15.69 -10.75
N ILE A 224 -6.10 -14.64 -11.33
CA ILE A 224 -6.75 -13.52 -10.63
C ILE A 224 -7.90 -13.01 -11.48
N SER A 225 -9.04 -12.66 -10.89
CA SER A 225 -10.22 -12.18 -11.61
C SER A 225 -10.03 -10.78 -12.20
N MET A 226 -9.33 -9.91 -11.47
CA MET A 226 -8.98 -8.56 -11.93
C MET A 226 -7.94 -8.60 -13.05
N GLY A 227 -8.00 -7.59 -13.91
CA GLY A 227 -7.36 -7.52 -15.22
C GLY A 227 -6.21 -6.54 -15.26
N MET A 228 -6.15 -5.76 -16.34
CA MET A 228 -5.30 -4.57 -16.43
C MET A 228 -5.71 -3.50 -15.42
N SER A 229 -7.01 -3.38 -15.17
CA SER A 229 -7.59 -2.47 -14.18
C SER A 229 -8.44 -3.24 -13.15
N PRO A 230 -8.78 -2.61 -12.01
CA PRO A 230 -9.68 -3.19 -11.01
C PRO A 230 -11.15 -3.34 -11.47
N GLN A 231 -11.48 -2.93 -12.70
CA GLN A 231 -12.87 -2.90 -13.20
C GLN A 231 -13.34 -4.24 -13.80
N THR A 232 -12.44 -5.21 -13.99
CA THR A 232 -12.79 -6.50 -14.58
C THR A 232 -12.94 -7.58 -13.51
N GLY A 233 -13.77 -8.59 -13.77
CA GLY A 233 -13.90 -9.77 -12.92
C GLY A 233 -15.26 -9.83 -12.25
N LEU A 234 -15.30 -9.61 -10.94
CA LEU A 234 -16.54 -9.64 -10.16
C LEU A 234 -17.31 -8.32 -10.26
N PRO A 235 -18.63 -8.32 -10.01
CA PRO A 235 -19.37 -7.11 -9.67
C PRO A 235 -18.69 -6.37 -8.50
N GLN A 236 -18.61 -5.05 -8.62
CA GLN A 236 -18.07 -4.15 -7.60
C GLN A 236 -19.25 -3.37 -6.99
N ASN A 237 -19.13 -2.92 -5.74
CA ASN A 237 -20.14 -2.09 -5.08
C ASN A 237 -19.96 -0.61 -5.38
#